data_AF-A0A933GWS0-F1
#
_entry.id   AF-A0A933GWS0-F1
#
_cell.length_a   1.000
_cell.length_b   1.000
_cell.length_c   1.000
_cell.angle_alpha   90.00
_cell.angle_beta   90.00
_cell.angle_gamma   90.00
#
_symmetry.space_group_name_H-M   'P 1'
#
loop_
_entity.id
_entity.type
_entity.pdbx_description
1 polymer ?
#
loop_
_entity_poly.entity_id
_entity_poly.type
_entity_poly.pdbx_seq_one_letter_code
_entity_poly.pdbx_strand_id
1 'polypeptide(L)'
;MSSNLSRIPRALWRLDGRIAWVESFLLCVLFFGLVAGGIAQILVQNVPAAGRPWLARGTLLTAASLAAAGAVALARRKTGARLLVRGRGTAPSPSSSHPLPLRSKGRASGPLPFALAGFGFFVWGWLQVSSDIDYLMQAALFWIALVAAGLAARQRKHITMELLDKVPSPVVRRIAAGVAALAAAGIAATLLGIGVQYVLDSRERGEIFRTLYATGFSIPTWWVKLALPLELGLLSWRFFLVLLETILDYRPHRAEEALVPEIEHLHESTDNGEALA
;
A
#
# COMPACT_ATOMS: atom_id res chain seq x y z
N MET A 1 44.68 28.06 -2.51
CA MET A 1 43.89 26.83 -2.21
C MET A 1 42.37 26.97 -2.43
N SER A 2 41.86 28.11 -2.91
CA SER A 2 40.41 28.35 -3.13
C SER A 2 39.81 27.75 -4.41
N SER A 3 40.62 27.27 -5.36
CA SER A 3 40.13 26.84 -6.69
C SER A 3 39.54 25.42 -6.76
N ASN A 4 39.76 24.57 -5.75
CA ASN A 4 39.22 23.20 -5.74
C ASN A 4 37.86 23.05 -5.05
N LEU A 5 37.51 23.96 -4.12
CA LEU A 5 36.23 23.92 -3.39
C LEU A 5 35.02 24.21 -4.29
N SER A 6 35.19 24.86 -5.44
CA SER A 6 34.11 25.17 -6.39
C SER A 6 33.68 23.99 -7.28
N ARG A 7 34.43 22.87 -7.29
CA ARG A 7 34.08 21.70 -8.12
C ARG A 7 33.08 20.77 -7.45
N ILE A 8 33.16 20.63 -6.14
CA ILE A 8 32.30 19.75 -5.33
C ILE A 8 30.80 20.10 -5.47
N PRO A 9 30.35 21.37 -5.38
CA PRO A 9 28.92 21.69 -5.44
C PRO A 9 28.29 21.35 -6.80
N ARG A 10 29.04 21.45 -7.91
CA ARG A 10 28.51 21.13 -9.25
C ARG A 10 28.24 19.64 -9.44
N ALA A 11 29.08 18.77 -8.90
CA ALA A 11 28.86 17.33 -8.99
C ALA A 11 27.65 16.90 -8.16
N LEU A 12 27.50 17.44 -6.95
CA LEU A 12 26.35 17.19 -6.07
C LEU A 12 25.04 17.64 -6.71
N TRP A 13 25.00 18.81 -7.34
CA TRP A 13 23.82 19.30 -8.06
C TRP A 13 23.41 18.42 -9.25
N ARG A 14 24.38 17.88 -10.00
CA ARG A 14 24.08 16.95 -11.09
C ARG A 14 23.49 15.63 -10.59
N LEU A 15 23.95 15.15 -9.43
CA LEU A 15 23.40 13.95 -8.81
C LEU A 15 21.97 14.19 -8.31
N ASP A 16 21.72 15.32 -7.63
CA ASP A 16 20.38 15.70 -7.16
C ASP A 16 19.38 15.79 -8.33
N GLY A 17 19.79 16.40 -9.45
CA GLY A 17 18.96 16.46 -10.66
C GLY A 17 18.62 15.09 -11.26
N ARG A 18 19.55 14.13 -11.23
CA ARG A 18 19.31 12.76 -11.71
C ARG A 18 18.40 11.98 -10.77
N ILE A 19 18.61 12.12 -9.46
CA ILE A 19 17.76 11.50 -8.44
C ILE A 19 16.33 12.00 -8.58
N ALA A 20 16.15 13.31 -8.69
CA ALA A 20 14.86 13.96 -8.91
C ALA A 20 14.10 13.43 -10.13
N TRP A 21 14.82 13.20 -11.23
CA TRP A 21 14.23 12.62 -12.43
C TRP A 21 13.77 11.18 -12.18
N VAL A 22 14.58 10.37 -11.48
CA VAL A 22 14.21 9.00 -11.08
C VAL A 22 13.00 8.98 -10.15
N GLU A 23 12.95 9.83 -9.13
CA GLU A 23 11.79 9.96 -8.22
C GLU A 23 10.50 10.28 -8.99
N SER A 24 10.57 11.26 -9.90
CA SER A 24 9.42 11.69 -10.70
C SER A 24 8.94 10.59 -11.64
N PHE A 25 9.88 9.87 -12.27
CA PHE A 25 9.58 8.72 -13.10
C PHE A 25 8.93 7.59 -12.29
N LEU A 26 9.47 7.31 -11.10
CA LEU A 26 8.96 6.27 -10.20
C LEU A 26 7.56 6.60 -9.68
N LEU A 27 7.29 7.85 -9.32
CA LEU A 27 5.93 8.36 -9.00
C LEU A 27 4.95 8.13 -10.14
N CYS A 28 5.37 8.46 -11.37
CA CYS A 28 4.55 8.29 -12.56
C CYS A 28 4.17 6.81 -12.74
N VAL A 29 5.17 5.91 -12.71
CA VAL A 29 4.95 4.46 -12.85
C VAL A 29 4.05 3.92 -11.73
N LEU A 30 4.30 4.31 -10.48
CA LEU A 30 3.48 3.87 -9.33
C LEU A 30 2.05 4.38 -9.42
N PHE A 31 1.86 5.64 -9.81
CA PHE A 31 0.54 6.24 -9.96
C PHE A 31 -0.27 5.53 -11.05
N PHE A 32 0.32 5.33 -12.23
CA PHE A 32 -0.34 4.59 -13.31
C PHE A 32 -0.60 3.13 -12.92
N GLY A 33 0.32 2.50 -12.20
CA GLY A 33 0.14 1.15 -11.65
C GLY A 33 -1.02 1.07 -10.65
N LEU A 34 -1.14 2.04 -9.75
CA LEU A 34 -2.24 2.15 -8.78
C LEU A 34 -3.58 2.33 -9.49
N VAL A 35 -3.66 3.25 -10.47
CA VAL A 35 -4.88 3.52 -11.24
C VAL A 35 -5.29 2.27 -12.04
N ALA A 36 -4.34 1.63 -12.73
CA ALA A 36 -4.60 0.39 -13.48
C ALA A 36 -5.05 -0.75 -12.54
N GLY A 37 -4.40 -0.90 -11.39
CA GLY A 37 -4.77 -1.88 -10.36
C GLY A 37 -6.18 -1.66 -9.82
N GLY A 38 -6.54 -0.40 -9.52
CA GLY A 38 -7.88 -0.03 -9.08
C GLY A 38 -8.95 -0.31 -10.14
N ILE A 39 -8.69 0.05 -11.41
CA ILE A 39 -9.58 -0.28 -12.53
C ILE A 39 -9.75 -1.79 -12.67
N ALA A 40 -8.65 -2.55 -12.60
CA ALA A 40 -8.70 -4.01 -12.65
C ALA A 40 -9.53 -4.60 -11.51
N GLN A 41 -9.39 -4.07 -10.27
CA GLN A 41 -10.21 -4.49 -9.13
C GLN A 41 -11.69 -4.20 -9.35
N ILE A 42 -12.04 -3.00 -9.84
CA ILE A 42 -13.42 -2.64 -10.17
C ILE A 42 -13.96 -3.59 -11.23
N LEU A 43 -13.21 -3.85 -12.30
CA LEU A 43 -13.62 -4.79 -13.34
C LEU A 43 -13.80 -6.20 -12.79
N VAL A 44 -12.85 -6.71 -12.00
CA VAL A 44 -12.97 -8.04 -11.38
C VAL A 44 -14.21 -8.11 -10.49
N GLN A 45 -14.49 -7.10 -9.69
CA GLN A 45 -15.67 -7.08 -8.81
C GLN A 45 -16.99 -6.93 -9.58
N ASN A 46 -17.01 -6.20 -10.71
CA ASN A 46 -18.25 -5.88 -11.44
C ASN A 46 -18.53 -6.81 -12.64
N VAL A 47 -17.52 -7.44 -13.25
CA VAL A 47 -17.69 -8.38 -14.38
C VAL A 47 -18.58 -9.58 -14.01
N PRO A 48 -18.49 -10.18 -12.81
CA PRO A 48 -19.43 -11.23 -12.39
C PRO A 48 -20.88 -10.74 -12.27
N ALA A 49 -21.08 -9.46 -11.94
CA ALA A 49 -22.40 -8.85 -11.79
C ALA A 49 -23.05 -8.50 -13.15
N ALA A 50 -22.25 -8.17 -14.17
CA ALA A 50 -22.74 -7.63 -15.43
C ALA A 50 -23.13 -8.69 -16.50
N GLY A 51 -22.78 -9.97 -16.34
CA GLY A 51 -22.92 -10.94 -17.45
C GLY A 51 -23.31 -12.37 -17.10
N ARG A 52 -23.64 -12.68 -15.84
CA ARG A 52 -23.86 -14.07 -15.42
C ARG A 52 -25.13 -14.20 -14.56
N PRO A 53 -26.33 -14.35 -15.17
CA PRO A 53 -27.59 -14.57 -14.44
C PRO A 53 -27.58 -15.82 -13.54
N TRP A 54 -26.58 -16.70 -13.69
CA TRP A 54 -26.39 -17.86 -12.84
C TRP A 54 -25.81 -17.54 -11.44
N LEU A 55 -25.21 -16.37 -11.21
CA LEU A 55 -24.80 -15.94 -9.85
C LEU A 55 -26.00 -15.48 -9.01
N ALA A 56 -27.00 -14.84 -9.63
CA ALA A 56 -28.29 -14.59 -9.00
C ALA A 56 -29.03 -15.91 -8.69
N ARG A 57 -28.88 -16.93 -9.55
CA ARG A 57 -29.34 -18.29 -9.22
C ARG A 57 -28.52 -18.91 -8.09
N GLY A 58 -27.22 -18.66 -8.01
CA GLY A 58 -26.36 -19.16 -6.92
C GLY A 58 -26.75 -18.60 -5.56
N THR A 59 -27.02 -17.29 -5.46
CA THR A 59 -27.50 -16.63 -4.24
C THR A 59 -28.95 -17.03 -3.90
N LEU A 60 -29.84 -17.16 -4.89
CA LEU A 60 -31.19 -17.69 -4.68
C LEU A 60 -31.17 -19.17 -4.26
N LEU A 61 -30.29 -20.00 -4.82
CA LEU A 61 -30.14 -21.41 -4.46
C LEU A 61 -29.50 -21.57 -3.09
N THR A 62 -28.58 -20.69 -2.67
CA THR A 62 -28.04 -20.69 -1.30
C THR A 62 -29.08 -20.20 -0.29
N ALA A 63 -29.83 -19.14 -0.60
CA ALA A 63 -30.96 -18.71 0.21
C ALA A 63 -32.03 -19.81 0.32
N ALA A 64 -32.37 -20.48 -0.78
CA ALA A 64 -33.30 -21.61 -0.78
C ALA A 64 -32.75 -22.83 -0.02
N SER A 65 -31.45 -23.12 -0.11
CA SER A 65 -30.80 -24.23 0.60
C SER A 65 -30.73 -23.97 2.11
N LEU A 66 -30.43 -22.74 2.53
CA LEU A 66 -30.46 -22.32 3.93
C LEU A 66 -31.88 -22.32 4.48
N ALA A 67 -32.86 -21.83 3.71
CA ALA A 67 -34.27 -21.89 4.08
C ALA A 67 -34.78 -23.34 4.20
N ALA A 68 -34.40 -24.21 3.27
CA ALA A 68 -34.75 -25.63 3.31
C ALA A 68 -34.08 -26.35 4.49
N ALA A 69 -32.80 -26.08 4.77
CA ALA A 69 -32.08 -26.62 5.92
C ALA A 69 -32.72 -26.15 7.25
N GLY A 70 -33.07 -24.87 7.33
CA GLY A 70 -33.82 -24.31 8.46
C GLY A 70 -35.19 -24.97 8.65
N ALA A 71 -35.94 -25.18 7.55
CA ALA A 71 -37.24 -25.86 7.58
C ALA A 71 -37.12 -27.32 8.03
N VAL A 72 -36.11 -28.06 7.57
CA VAL A 72 -35.85 -29.45 7.99
C VAL A 72 -35.45 -29.53 9.47
N ALA A 73 -34.62 -28.60 9.95
CA ALA A 73 -34.25 -28.52 11.36
C ALA A 73 -35.49 -28.22 12.24
N LEU A 74 -36.36 -27.31 11.80
CA LEU A 74 -37.61 -26.97 12.49
C LEU A 74 -38.59 -28.16 12.50
N ALA A 75 -38.71 -28.87 11.38
CA ALA A 75 -39.54 -30.06 11.26
C ALA A 75 -39.07 -31.17 12.21
N ARG A 76 -37.76 -31.46 12.24
CA ARG A 76 -37.18 -32.45 13.17
C ARG A 76 -37.43 -32.09 14.64
N ARG A 77 -37.37 -30.80 15.00
CA ARG A 77 -37.69 -30.33 16.35
C ARG A 77 -39.14 -30.61 16.73
N LYS A 78 -40.10 -30.41 15.81
CA LYS A 78 -41.52 -30.75 16.03
C LYS A 78 -41.79 -32.25 16.12
N THR A 79 -41.11 -33.08 15.32
CA THR A 79 -41.30 -34.54 15.35
C THR A 79 -40.66 -35.19 16.58
N GLY A 80 -39.48 -34.71 17.00
CA GLY A 80 -38.84 -35.15 18.26
C GLY A 80 -39.70 -34.81 19.49
N ALA A 81 -40.34 -33.64 19.50
CA ALA A 81 -41.27 -33.25 20.56
C ALA A 81 -42.53 -34.15 20.63
N ARG A 82 -43.02 -34.68 19.50
CA ARG A 82 -44.16 -35.61 19.48
C ARG A 82 -43.82 -37.03 19.95
N LEU A 83 -42.57 -37.47 19.81
CA LEU A 83 -42.14 -38.79 20.25
C LEU A 83 -41.91 -38.86 21.77
N LEU A 84 -41.57 -37.74 22.41
CA LEU A 84 -41.43 -37.67 23.87
C LEU A 84 -42.78 -37.63 24.62
N VAL A 85 -43.89 -37.31 23.94
CA VAL A 85 -45.23 -37.27 24.57
C VAL A 85 -45.96 -38.63 24.49
N ARG A 86 -45.49 -39.58 23.67
CA ARG A 86 -46.16 -40.89 23.47
C ARG A 86 -45.50 -42.07 24.18
N GLY A 87 -44.50 -41.83 25.02
CA GLY A 87 -43.73 -42.86 25.74
C GLY A 87 -43.93 -42.82 27.25
N ARG A 88 -45.17 -42.78 27.74
CA ARG A 88 -45.48 -43.01 29.17
C ARG A 88 -46.62 -44.01 29.28
N GLY A 89 -46.29 -45.28 29.11
CA GLY A 89 -47.25 -46.37 29.22
C GLY A 89 -46.60 -47.73 29.08
N THR A 90 -46.54 -48.44 30.21
CA THR A 90 -46.42 -49.90 30.40
C THR A 90 -45.12 -50.60 29.97
N ALA A 91 -44.40 -51.08 30.99
CA ALA A 91 -43.30 -52.04 30.90
C ALA A 91 -43.78 -53.42 30.42
N PRO A 92 -42.95 -54.15 29.65
CA PRO A 92 -43.03 -55.60 29.58
C PRO A 92 -41.72 -56.31 29.97
N SER A 93 -41.93 -57.49 30.55
CA SER A 93 -40.97 -58.50 31.02
C SER A 93 -39.97 -59.00 29.97
N PRO A 94 -38.88 -59.68 30.41
CA PRO A 94 -37.81 -60.15 29.54
C PRO A 94 -38.07 -61.59 29.07
N SER A 95 -38.22 -61.83 27.77
CA SER A 95 -37.78 -63.08 27.13
C SER A 95 -37.82 -63.00 25.60
N SER A 96 -37.01 -63.87 24.99
CA SER A 96 -36.87 -64.18 23.55
C SER A 96 -35.86 -63.35 22.75
N SER A 97 -34.69 -63.98 22.62
CA SER A 97 -33.63 -63.76 21.65
C SER A 97 -34.10 -64.10 20.24
N HIS A 98 -34.21 -63.11 19.36
CA HIS A 98 -34.21 -63.29 17.92
C HIS A 98 -33.33 -62.22 17.25
N PRO A 99 -32.31 -62.59 16.47
CA PRO A 99 -31.48 -61.63 15.75
C PRO A 99 -32.25 -61.10 14.54
N LEU A 100 -32.60 -59.81 14.57
CA LEU A 100 -33.20 -59.12 13.42
C LEU A 100 -32.13 -58.81 12.36
N PRO A 101 -32.46 -58.96 11.07
CA PRO A 101 -31.53 -58.65 9.99
C PRO A 101 -31.31 -57.13 9.92
N LEU A 102 -30.04 -56.73 10.06
CA LEU A 102 -29.58 -55.36 9.84
C LEU A 102 -29.83 -54.96 8.38
N ARG A 103 -31.03 -54.41 8.12
CA ARG A 103 -31.40 -53.79 6.86
C ARG A 103 -30.53 -52.54 6.68
N SER A 104 -29.42 -52.70 5.99
CA SER A 104 -28.54 -51.61 5.57
C SER A 104 -29.32 -50.67 4.66
N LYS A 105 -29.91 -49.65 5.26
CA LYS A 105 -30.59 -48.56 4.57
C LYS A 105 -29.50 -47.86 3.76
N GLY A 106 -29.43 -48.17 2.47
CA GLY A 106 -28.54 -47.53 1.50
C GLY A 106 -28.66 -46.03 1.63
N ARG A 107 -27.68 -45.42 2.31
CA ARG A 107 -27.57 -43.97 2.48
C ARG A 107 -27.18 -43.45 1.11
N ALA A 108 -28.17 -43.07 0.32
CA ALA A 108 -27.99 -42.40 -0.96
C ALA A 108 -27.15 -41.14 -0.74
N SER A 109 -25.85 -41.26 -0.98
CA SER A 109 -24.92 -40.17 -1.12
C SER A 109 -25.24 -39.48 -2.45
N GLY A 110 -26.31 -38.66 -2.44
CA GLY A 110 -26.64 -37.83 -3.59
C GLY A 110 -25.50 -36.85 -3.94
N PRO A 111 -25.45 -36.32 -5.17
CA PRO A 111 -24.35 -35.51 -5.72
C PRO A 111 -24.12 -34.13 -5.07
N LEU A 112 -24.80 -33.83 -3.97
CA LEU A 112 -24.72 -32.58 -3.23
C LEU A 112 -23.34 -32.24 -2.60
N PRO A 113 -22.46 -33.16 -2.17
CA PRO A 113 -21.23 -32.77 -1.47
C PRO A 113 -20.20 -32.14 -2.42
N PHE A 114 -20.19 -32.50 -3.71
CA PHE A 114 -19.22 -31.96 -4.67
C PHE A 114 -19.53 -30.52 -5.10
N ALA A 115 -20.81 -30.17 -5.26
CA ALA A 115 -21.21 -28.82 -5.63
C ALA A 115 -20.95 -27.80 -4.50
N LEU A 116 -21.17 -28.20 -3.24
CA LEU A 116 -20.86 -27.36 -2.07
C LEU A 116 -19.35 -27.20 -1.85
N ALA A 117 -18.57 -28.26 -2.10
CA ALA A 117 -17.11 -28.19 -2.02
C ALA A 117 -16.50 -27.27 -3.10
N GLY A 118 -16.98 -27.37 -4.35
CA GLY A 118 -16.54 -26.49 -5.44
C GLY A 118 -16.89 -25.01 -5.19
N PHE A 119 -18.08 -24.74 -4.65
CA PHE A 119 -18.49 -23.38 -4.30
C PHE A 119 -17.67 -22.81 -3.11
N GLY A 120 -17.42 -23.63 -2.09
CA GLY A 120 -16.56 -23.25 -0.97
C GLY A 120 -15.14 -22.88 -1.45
N PHE A 121 -14.57 -23.66 -2.36
CA PHE A 121 -13.25 -23.38 -2.95
C PHE A 121 -13.24 -22.09 -3.77
N PHE A 122 -14.30 -21.82 -4.55
CA PHE A 122 -14.44 -20.57 -5.30
C PHE A 122 -14.56 -19.34 -4.39
N VAL A 123 -15.45 -19.38 -3.39
CA VAL A 123 -15.62 -18.26 -2.44
C VAL A 123 -14.35 -18.04 -1.62
N TRP A 124 -13.70 -19.12 -1.19
CA TRP A 124 -12.42 -19.05 -0.50
C TRP A 124 -11.32 -18.41 -1.38
N GLY A 125 -11.16 -18.88 -2.62
CA GLY A 125 -10.21 -18.30 -3.57
C GLY A 125 -10.52 -16.84 -3.90
N TRP A 126 -11.79 -16.48 -4.04
CA TRP A 126 -12.23 -15.12 -4.29
C TRP A 126 -11.92 -14.17 -3.12
N LEU A 127 -12.26 -14.58 -1.89
CA LEU A 127 -11.96 -13.80 -0.67
C LEU A 127 -10.45 -13.59 -0.52
N GLN A 128 -9.67 -14.62 -0.81
CA GLN A 128 -8.22 -14.57 -0.72
C GLN A 128 -7.59 -13.65 -1.79
N VAL A 129 -8.15 -13.60 -3.00
CA VAL A 129 -7.73 -12.63 -4.04
C VAL A 129 -8.08 -11.20 -3.63
N SER A 130 -9.25 -10.98 -3.03
CA SER A 130 -9.66 -9.62 -2.61
C SER A 130 -8.77 -9.03 -1.53
N SER A 131 -8.45 -9.80 -0.47
CA SER A 131 -7.58 -9.32 0.61
C SER A 131 -6.19 -8.95 0.13
N ASP A 132 -5.69 -9.70 -0.83
CA ASP A 132 -4.36 -9.52 -1.38
C ASP A 132 -4.23 -8.26 -2.26
N ILE A 133 -5.28 -7.90 -3.01
CA ILE A 133 -5.33 -6.66 -3.78
C ILE A 133 -5.29 -5.45 -2.85
N ASP A 134 -6.00 -5.52 -1.71
CA ASP A 134 -6.00 -4.44 -0.72
C ASP A 134 -4.58 -4.17 -0.18
N TYR A 135 -3.79 -5.23 0.07
CA TYR A 135 -2.38 -5.08 0.47
C TYR A 135 -1.50 -4.44 -0.61
N LEU A 136 -1.69 -4.81 -1.89
CA LEU A 136 -0.93 -4.22 -2.99
C LEU A 136 -1.29 -2.75 -3.19
N MET A 137 -2.57 -2.40 -3.06
CA MET A 137 -3.00 -0.99 -3.08
C MET A 137 -2.42 -0.21 -1.90
N GLN A 138 -2.47 -0.76 -0.68
CA GLN A 138 -1.90 -0.13 0.50
C GLN A 138 -0.39 0.08 0.33
N ALA A 139 0.30 -0.92 -0.21
CA ALA A 139 1.71 -0.81 -0.55
C ALA A 139 1.98 0.30 -1.57
N ALA A 140 1.23 0.34 -2.68
CA ALA A 140 1.40 1.37 -3.70
C ALA A 140 1.10 2.78 -3.15
N LEU A 141 0.05 2.95 -2.35
CA LEU A 141 -0.24 4.21 -1.66
C LEU A 141 0.89 4.62 -0.72
N PHE A 142 1.46 3.64 0.00
CA PHE A 142 2.60 3.86 0.88
C PHE A 142 3.84 4.34 0.10
N TRP A 143 4.15 3.71 -1.04
CA TRP A 143 5.22 4.17 -1.94
C TRP A 143 4.96 5.59 -2.44
N ILE A 144 3.73 5.89 -2.91
CA ILE A 144 3.37 7.23 -3.37
C ILE A 144 3.56 8.27 -2.26
N ALA A 145 3.12 7.96 -1.04
CA ALA A 145 3.27 8.86 0.11
C ALA A 145 4.73 9.14 0.44
N LEU A 146 5.60 8.13 0.39
CA LEU A 146 7.03 8.32 0.64
C LEU A 146 7.70 9.18 -0.44
N VAL A 147 7.47 8.88 -1.72
CA VAL A 147 8.10 9.67 -2.79
C VAL A 147 7.53 11.10 -2.83
N ALA A 148 6.24 11.26 -2.52
CA ALA A 148 5.63 12.59 -2.36
C ALA A 148 6.28 13.38 -1.20
N ALA A 149 6.61 12.71 -0.09
CA ALA A 149 7.35 13.32 1.00
C ALA A 149 8.78 13.72 0.57
N GLY A 150 9.47 12.88 -0.20
CA GLY A 150 10.76 13.21 -0.82
C GLY A 150 10.69 14.45 -1.73
N LEU A 151 9.69 14.50 -2.60
CA LEU A 151 9.45 15.64 -3.49
C LEU A 151 9.09 16.93 -2.72
N ALA A 152 8.26 16.82 -1.67
CA ALA A 152 7.94 17.93 -0.79
C ALA A 152 9.20 18.44 -0.08
N ALA A 153 10.04 17.51 0.42
CA ALA A 153 11.35 17.86 0.96
C ALA A 153 12.15 18.65 -0.08
N ARG A 154 12.13 18.22 -1.35
CA ARG A 154 12.80 18.84 -2.51
C ARG A 154 12.53 20.30 -2.73
N GLN A 155 11.28 20.69 -2.65
CA GLN A 155 10.91 22.07 -2.92
C GLN A 155 11.40 23.04 -1.81
N ARG A 156 12.02 22.54 -0.73
CA ARG A 156 12.42 23.32 0.47
C ARG A 156 11.28 24.18 1.04
N LYS A 157 10.04 23.92 0.63
CA LYS A 157 8.81 24.55 1.13
C LYS A 157 8.41 24.05 2.52
N HIS A 158 9.36 23.46 3.26
CA HIS A 158 9.07 22.90 4.56
C HIS A 158 9.01 24.00 5.62
N ILE A 159 8.10 23.76 6.57
CA ILE A 159 7.66 24.52 7.74
C ILE A 159 8.76 25.32 8.46
N THR A 160 10.02 24.88 8.35
CA THR A 160 11.18 25.58 8.92
C THR A 160 11.36 26.99 8.35
N MET A 161 11.02 27.25 7.08
CA MET A 161 11.27 28.56 6.46
C MET A 161 10.36 29.66 7.05
N GLU A 162 9.08 29.37 7.29
CA GLU A 162 8.13 30.34 7.84
C GLU A 162 8.46 30.77 9.29
N LEU A 163 9.01 29.87 10.11
CA LEU A 163 9.48 30.22 11.45
C LEU A 163 10.82 30.96 11.42
N LEU A 164 11.71 30.60 10.50
CA LEU A 164 13.02 31.24 10.35
C LEU A 164 12.92 32.66 9.81
N ASP A 165 11.88 32.99 9.06
CA ASP A 165 11.65 34.34 8.51
C ASP A 165 11.36 35.37 9.59
N LYS A 166 10.92 34.93 10.78
CA LYS A 166 10.72 35.80 11.95
C LYS A 166 12.01 36.09 12.72
N VAL A 167 13.13 35.43 12.39
CA VAL A 167 14.42 35.62 13.08
C VAL A 167 15.21 36.75 12.39
N PRO A 168 15.42 37.91 13.04
CA PRO A 168 16.04 39.07 12.38
C PRO A 168 17.54 38.90 12.13
N SER A 169 18.24 38.10 12.95
CA SER A 169 19.68 37.91 12.81
C SER A 169 20.02 36.84 11.76
N PRO A 170 20.81 37.16 10.73
CA PRO A 170 21.18 36.20 9.68
C PRO A 170 22.05 35.05 10.21
N VAL A 171 22.85 35.30 11.26
CA VAL A 171 23.70 34.29 11.89
C VAL A 171 22.86 33.30 12.69
N VAL A 172 21.95 33.80 13.52
CA VAL A 172 21.05 32.94 14.33
C VAL A 172 20.16 32.11 13.41
N ARG A 173 19.63 32.71 12.35
CA ARG A 173 18.84 32.01 11.32
C ARG A 173 19.64 30.88 10.65
N ARG A 174 20.93 31.10 10.35
CA ARG A 174 21.81 30.09 9.78
C ARG A 174 22.09 28.94 10.75
N ILE A 175 22.38 29.24 12.02
CA ILE A 175 22.59 28.23 13.05
C ILE A 175 21.31 27.40 13.23
N ALA A 176 20.15 28.06 13.34
CA ALA A 176 18.86 27.40 13.46
C ALA A 176 18.57 26.48 12.26
N ALA A 177 18.83 26.95 11.04
CA ALA A 177 18.68 26.13 9.82
C ALA A 177 19.59 24.90 9.85
N GLY A 178 20.85 25.08 10.25
CA GLY A 178 21.82 23.99 10.35
C GLY A 178 21.42 22.95 11.39
N VAL A 179 21.01 23.39 12.58
CA VAL A 179 20.51 22.50 13.64
C VAL A 179 19.27 21.75 13.19
N ALA A 180 18.31 22.42 12.55
CA ALA A 180 17.11 21.78 12.03
C ALA A 180 17.43 20.74 10.95
N ALA A 181 18.32 21.06 10.01
CA ALA A 181 18.76 20.14 8.96
C ALA A 181 19.49 18.92 9.55
N LEU A 182 20.37 19.14 10.53
CA LEU A 182 21.07 18.06 11.23
C LEU A 182 20.08 17.15 11.99
N ALA A 183 19.11 17.73 12.70
CA ALA A 183 18.09 16.97 13.39
C ALA A 183 17.22 16.15 12.42
N ALA A 184 16.78 16.76 11.32
CA ALA A 184 15.99 16.08 10.29
C ALA A 184 16.79 14.94 9.62
N ALA A 185 18.06 15.17 9.28
CA ALA A 185 18.95 14.14 8.75
C ALA A 185 19.15 12.99 9.75
N GLY A 186 19.37 13.32 11.03
CA GLY A 186 19.52 12.35 12.11
C GLY A 186 18.27 11.48 12.28
N ILE A 187 17.08 12.08 12.38
CA ILE A 187 15.81 11.36 12.49
C ILE A 187 15.59 10.46 11.27
N ALA A 188 15.80 10.99 10.05
CA ALA A 188 15.66 10.21 8.83
C ALA A 188 16.66 9.03 8.78
N ALA A 189 17.91 9.22 9.23
CA ALA A 189 18.91 8.16 9.34
C ALA A 189 18.54 7.10 10.38
N THR A 190 17.97 7.49 11.52
CA THR A 190 17.48 6.54 12.53
C THR A 190 16.33 5.71 11.98
N LEU A 191 15.34 6.36 11.33
CA LEU A 191 14.23 5.68 10.69
C LEU A 191 14.70 4.77 9.56
N LEU A 192 15.71 5.17 8.78
CA LEU A 192 16.36 4.32 7.79
C LEU A 192 16.90 3.04 8.43
N GLY A 193 17.61 3.15 9.55
CA GLY A 193 18.11 1.98 10.29
C GLY A 193 16.98 1.02 10.69
N ILE A 194 15.87 1.55 11.20
CA ILE A 194 14.67 0.76 11.53
C ILE A 194 14.07 0.13 10.27
N GLY A 195 13.96 0.88 9.17
CA GLY A 195 13.45 0.41 7.89
C GLY A 195 14.28 -0.73 7.29
N VAL A 196 15.62 -0.65 7.41
CA VAL A 196 16.52 -1.73 6.99
C VAL A 196 16.27 -2.99 7.82
N GLN A 197 16.23 -2.88 9.15
CA GLN A 197 15.94 -4.02 10.02
C GLN A 197 14.58 -4.65 9.70
N TYR A 198 13.56 -3.82 9.47
CA TYR A 198 12.22 -4.29 9.09
C TYR A 198 12.22 -5.11 7.78
N VAL A 199 13.03 -4.72 6.78
CA VAL A 199 13.19 -5.46 5.54
C VAL A 199 13.95 -6.78 5.77
N LEU A 200 14.99 -6.77 6.59
CA LEU A 200 15.78 -7.96 6.92
C LEU A 200 14.93 -8.99 7.67
N ASP A 201 14.20 -8.59 8.71
CA ASP A 201 13.25 -9.44 9.43
C ASP A 201 12.22 -10.07 8.48
N SER A 202 11.69 -9.28 7.55
CA SER A 202 10.74 -9.76 6.55
C SER A 202 11.35 -10.77 5.60
N ARG A 203 12.63 -10.61 5.26
CA ARG A 203 13.38 -11.55 4.41
C ARG A 203 13.62 -12.86 5.14
N GLU A 204 14.01 -12.80 6.41
CA GLU A 204 14.26 -13.98 7.26
C GLU A 204 12.99 -14.80 7.48
N ARG A 205 11.84 -14.14 7.65
CA ARG A 205 10.54 -14.82 7.75
C ARG A 205 10.08 -15.47 6.46
N GLY A 206 10.72 -15.17 5.31
CA GLY A 206 10.35 -15.75 4.02
C GLY A 206 8.91 -15.44 3.60
N GLU A 207 8.37 -14.29 4.02
CA GLU A 207 7.02 -13.87 3.68
C GLU A 207 6.88 -13.64 2.16
N ILE A 208 5.82 -14.19 1.56
CA ILE A 208 5.57 -14.14 0.12
C ILE A 208 4.15 -13.65 -0.13
N PHE A 209 3.97 -12.73 -1.08
CA PHE A 209 2.64 -12.40 -1.59
C PHE A 209 2.06 -13.61 -2.33
N ARG A 210 0.97 -14.18 -1.80
CA ARG A 210 0.29 -15.37 -2.37
C ARG A 210 -0.62 -15.03 -3.56
N THR A 211 -0.76 -13.77 -3.90
CA THR A 211 -1.74 -13.26 -4.88
C THR A 211 -1.46 -13.75 -6.30
N LEU A 212 -0.17 -13.87 -6.65
CA LEU A 212 0.27 -14.34 -7.97
C LEU A 212 0.54 -15.86 -8.00
N TYR A 213 0.24 -16.59 -6.93
CA TYR A 213 0.44 -18.04 -6.88
C TYR A 213 -0.41 -18.76 -7.94
N ALA A 214 -1.59 -18.22 -8.27
CA ALA A 214 -2.44 -18.71 -9.36
C ALA A 214 -1.77 -18.57 -10.75
N THR A 215 -0.87 -17.61 -10.92
CA THR A 215 -0.06 -17.40 -12.14
C THR A 215 1.32 -18.06 -12.08
N GLY A 216 1.65 -18.76 -11.00
CA GLY A 216 2.96 -19.40 -10.81
C GLY A 216 4.10 -18.43 -10.48
N PHE A 217 3.80 -17.14 -10.23
CA PHE A 217 4.79 -16.13 -9.89
C PHE A 217 4.66 -15.78 -8.40
N SER A 218 5.77 -15.69 -7.68
CA SER A 218 5.76 -15.40 -6.25
C SER A 218 6.65 -14.20 -5.96
N ILE A 219 6.06 -13.16 -5.37
CA ILE A 219 6.77 -11.91 -5.06
C ILE A 219 7.10 -11.91 -3.56
N PRO A 220 8.38 -11.86 -3.18
CA PRO A 220 8.75 -11.73 -1.78
C PRO A 220 8.25 -10.39 -1.21
N THR A 221 7.63 -10.40 -0.03
CA THR A 221 7.07 -9.17 0.55
C THR A 221 8.14 -8.12 0.86
N TRP A 222 9.37 -8.56 1.12
CA TRP A 222 10.50 -7.67 1.39
C TRP A 222 10.84 -6.75 0.21
N TRP A 223 10.50 -7.13 -1.03
CA TRP A 223 10.69 -6.26 -2.21
C TRP A 223 9.85 -5.00 -2.09
N VAL A 224 8.59 -5.15 -1.68
CA VAL A 224 7.67 -4.03 -1.49
C VAL A 224 8.12 -3.16 -0.32
N LYS A 225 8.66 -3.78 0.74
CA LYS A 225 9.14 -3.08 1.93
C LYS A 225 10.45 -2.30 1.70
N LEU A 226 11.18 -2.54 0.60
CA LEU A 226 12.38 -1.76 0.23
C LEU A 226 12.10 -0.27 0.01
N ALA A 227 10.84 0.12 -0.21
CA ALA A 227 10.42 1.52 -0.26
C ALA A 227 10.95 2.32 0.93
N LEU A 228 10.83 1.75 2.13
CA LEU A 228 11.19 2.39 3.39
C LEU A 228 12.67 2.81 3.40
N PRO A 229 13.64 1.88 3.30
CA PRO A 229 15.04 2.27 3.36
C PRO A 229 15.49 3.10 2.14
N LEU A 230 14.91 2.90 0.96
CA LEU A 230 15.24 3.73 -0.21
C LEU A 230 14.88 5.21 0.04
N GLU A 231 13.63 5.46 0.40
CA GLU A 231 13.11 6.83 0.54
C GLU A 231 13.66 7.52 1.80
N LEU A 232 13.77 6.81 2.93
CA LEU A 232 14.38 7.36 4.13
C LEU A 232 15.87 7.63 3.95
N GLY A 233 16.57 6.78 3.19
CA GLY A 233 17.97 7.00 2.82
C GLY A 233 18.14 8.25 1.97
N LEU A 234 17.26 8.42 0.99
CA LEU A 234 17.27 9.59 0.13
C LEU A 234 16.95 10.88 0.90
N LEU A 235 15.94 10.83 1.77
CA LEU A 235 15.56 11.95 2.62
C LEU A 235 16.68 12.34 3.60
N SER A 236 17.34 11.35 4.21
CA SER A 236 18.48 11.55 5.10
C SER A 236 19.65 12.20 4.37
N TRP A 237 20.04 11.65 3.22
CA TRP A 237 21.09 12.20 2.36
C TRP A 237 20.81 13.66 1.99
N ARG A 238 19.55 13.94 1.68
CA ARG A 238 19.11 15.23 1.23
C ARG A 238 19.14 16.30 2.32
N PHE A 239 18.68 15.99 3.53
CA PHE A 239 18.86 16.89 4.68
C PHE A 239 20.33 17.07 5.06
N PHE A 240 21.15 16.03 4.86
CA PHE A 240 22.59 16.15 5.01
C PHE A 240 23.21 17.13 4.00
N LEU A 241 22.76 17.15 2.75
CA LEU A 241 23.19 18.16 1.76
C LEU A 241 22.77 19.59 2.18
N VAL A 242 21.55 19.77 2.70
CA VAL A 242 21.09 21.07 3.22
C VAL A 242 21.96 21.54 4.38
N LEU A 243 22.32 20.62 5.30
CA LEU A 243 23.26 20.90 6.37
C LEU A 243 24.63 21.35 5.82
N LEU A 244 25.16 20.62 4.85
CA LEU A 244 26.46 20.91 4.25
C LEU A 244 26.48 22.28 3.57
N GLU A 245 25.44 22.61 2.78
CA GLU A 245 25.29 23.94 2.18
C GLU A 245 25.24 25.06 3.24
N THR A 246 24.51 24.80 4.34
CA THR A 246 24.39 25.75 5.45
C THR A 246 25.75 25.97 6.14
N ILE A 247 26.57 24.93 6.29
CA ILE A 247 27.91 25.04 6.88
C ILE A 247 28.88 25.72 5.89
N LEU A 248 28.81 25.39 4.60
CA LEU A 248 29.73 25.90 3.57
C LEU A 248 29.41 27.31 3.07
N ASP A 249 28.30 27.92 3.53
CA ASP A 249 27.82 29.23 3.09
C ASP A 249 27.54 29.33 1.58
N TYR A 250 27.24 28.20 0.96
CA TYR A 250 26.98 28.15 -0.47
C TYR A 250 25.53 28.61 -0.74
N ARG A 251 25.35 29.90 -1.08
CA ARG A 251 24.06 30.46 -1.52
C ARG A 251 24.02 30.63 -3.05
N PRO A 252 23.55 29.65 -3.82
CA PRO A 252 23.40 29.82 -5.27
C PRO A 252 22.33 30.87 -5.64
N HIS A 253 21.22 30.96 -4.90
CA HIS A 253 20.10 31.82 -5.28
C HIS A 253 20.32 33.33 -5.10
N ARG A 254 21.28 33.78 -4.27
CA ARG A 254 21.61 35.22 -4.22
C ARG A 254 22.26 35.72 -5.50
N ALA A 255 22.92 34.83 -6.25
CA ALA A 255 23.49 35.21 -7.54
C ALA A 255 22.37 35.39 -8.59
N GLU A 256 21.36 34.51 -8.59
CA GLU A 256 20.20 34.63 -9.48
C GLU A 256 19.31 35.82 -9.13
N GLU A 257 18.98 36.05 -7.85
CA GLU A 257 18.20 37.23 -7.41
C GLU A 257 18.94 38.55 -7.66
N ALA A 258 20.28 38.56 -7.68
CA ALA A 258 21.04 39.73 -8.09
C ALA A 258 21.03 39.95 -9.61
N LEU A 259 20.92 38.87 -10.38
CA LEU A 259 20.88 38.91 -11.85
C LEU A 259 19.49 39.24 -12.40
N VAL A 260 18.40 38.87 -11.72
CA VAL A 260 17.02 39.17 -12.16
C VAL A 260 16.79 40.66 -12.41
N PRO A 261 17.07 41.59 -11.47
CA PRO A 261 16.88 43.02 -11.72
C PRO A 261 17.85 43.57 -12.76
N GLU A 262 19.04 42.98 -12.91
CA GLU A 262 19.99 43.37 -13.95
C GLU A 262 19.51 42.94 -15.35
N ILE A 263 18.93 41.75 -15.49
CA ILE A 263 18.31 41.26 -16.73
C ILE A 263 17.06 42.09 -17.06
N GLU A 264 16.25 42.42 -16.05
CA GLU A 264 15.04 43.25 -16.21
C GLU A 264 15.41 44.65 -16.71
N HIS A 265 16.45 45.27 -16.13
CA HIS A 265 17.00 46.55 -16.58
C HIS A 265 17.61 46.47 -18.00
N LEU A 266 18.22 45.34 -18.37
CA LEU A 266 18.72 45.12 -19.74
C LEU A 266 17.58 44.93 -20.74
N HIS A 267 16.47 44.29 -20.34
CA HIS A 267 15.29 44.19 -21.19
C HIS A 267 14.64 45.56 -21.41
N GLU A 268 14.49 46.34 -20.34
CA GLU A 268 13.93 47.70 -20.39
C GLU A 268 14.80 48.66 -21.22
N SER A 269 16.12 48.51 -21.22
CA SER A 269 17.01 49.34 -22.03
C SER A 269 17.01 48.97 -23.51
N THR A 270 16.76 47.70 -23.84
CA THR A 270 16.69 47.23 -25.23
C THR A 270 15.39 47.69 -25.90
N ASP A 271 14.26 47.64 -25.18
CA ASP A 271 12.94 48.07 -25.67
C ASP A 271 12.90 49.59 -25.94
N ASN A 272 13.61 50.38 -25.14
CA ASN A 272 13.71 51.83 -25.34
C ASN A 272 14.66 52.24 -26.48
N GLY A 273 15.58 51.35 -26.90
CA GLY A 273 16.52 51.60 -27.98
C GLY A 273 15.92 51.46 -29.37
N GLU A 274 14.96 50.56 -29.56
CA GLU A 274 14.27 50.35 -30.84
C GLU A 274 13.21 51.44 -31.15
N ALA A 275 12.70 52.13 -30.13
CA ALA A 275 11.75 53.24 -30.31
C ALA A 275 12.38 54.54 -30.86
N LEU A 276 13.72 54.61 -30.95
CA LEU A 276 14.46 55.78 -31.41
C LEU A 276 15.12 55.62 -32.79
N ALA A 277 14.85 54.51 -33.49
CA ALA A 277 15.31 54.24 -34.85
C ALA A 277 14.15 54.34 -35.86
#